data_AF-A0A834I200-F1
#
_entry.id   AF-A0A834I200-F1
#
_cell.length_a   1.000
_cell.length_b   1.000
_cell.length_c   1.000
_cell.angle_alpha   90.00
_cell.angle_beta   90.00
_cell.angle_gamma   90.00
#
_symmetry.space_group_name_H-M   'P 1'
#
loop_
_entity.id
_entity.type
_entity.pdbx_description
1 polymer ?
#
loop_
_entity_poly.entity_id
_entity_poly.type
_entity_poly.pdbx_seq_one_letter_code
_entity_poly.pdbx_strand_id
1 'polypeptide(L)'
;MAEQAVNRRKSQLFLTNISPVSNTYDELVRKKLKKGKFPQTKTGIIKMIAMSFQFSSLISWLIITQQCSDWLVSYIYLICTAMGFICQFLLFMLFSFGRTVKDPGIWIRRDIIVNILASVFIILTAVLLINKCSNNGDMTQKLSEILGICGAVISLLSCVAILLMYRYVEDPEVIVPKPPKPTPVQRKSIFA
;
A
#
# COMPACT_ATOMS: atom_id res chain seq x y z
N MET A 1 -36.36 9.92 -36.84
CA MET A 1 -35.35 10.91 -36.37
C MET A 1 -35.31 11.08 -34.84
N ALA A 2 -36.46 11.06 -34.14
CA ALA A 2 -36.49 11.18 -32.67
C ALA A 2 -35.77 10.01 -31.93
N GLU A 3 -35.87 8.78 -32.45
CA GLU A 3 -35.24 7.60 -31.84
C GLU A 3 -33.71 7.64 -31.86
N GLN A 4 -33.11 8.22 -32.91
CA GLN A 4 -31.65 8.39 -32.99
C GLN A 4 -31.13 9.42 -31.98
N ALA A 5 -31.92 10.44 -31.66
CA ALA A 5 -31.59 11.43 -30.63
C ALA A 5 -31.67 10.83 -29.21
N VAL A 6 -32.66 9.97 -28.96
CA VAL A 6 -32.79 9.24 -27.68
C VAL A 6 -31.65 8.24 -27.49
N ASN A 7 -31.27 7.50 -28.52
CA ASN A 7 -30.14 6.57 -28.43
C ASN A 7 -28.80 7.29 -28.25
N ARG A 8 -28.58 8.45 -28.90
CA ARG A 8 -27.39 9.28 -28.64
C ARG A 8 -27.31 9.78 -27.20
N ARG A 9 -28.44 10.21 -26.62
CA ARG A 9 -28.51 10.62 -25.20
C ARG A 9 -28.20 9.46 -24.25
N LYS A 10 -28.74 8.27 -24.52
CA LYS A 10 -28.45 7.06 -23.73
C LYS A 10 -26.97 6.66 -23.83
N SER A 11 -26.39 6.66 -25.03
CA SER A 11 -24.95 6.36 -25.20
C SER A 11 -24.04 7.40 -24.56
N GLN A 12 -24.41 8.68 -24.57
CA GLN A 12 -23.67 9.74 -23.87
C GLN A 12 -23.78 9.59 -22.35
N LEU A 13 -24.96 9.23 -21.82
CA LEU A 13 -25.16 8.90 -20.39
C LEU A 13 -24.39 7.65 -19.95
N PHE A 14 -24.26 6.64 -20.81
CA PHE A 14 -23.43 5.47 -20.54
C PHE A 14 -21.93 5.81 -20.57
N LEU A 15 -21.48 6.62 -21.53
CA LEU A 15 -20.08 7.05 -21.62
C LEU A 15 -19.70 8.02 -20.47
N THR A 16 -20.64 8.86 -20.00
CA THR A 16 -20.43 9.65 -18.78
C THR A 16 -20.56 8.84 -17.49
N ASN A 17 -21.27 7.71 -17.48
CA ASN A 17 -21.24 6.76 -16.35
C ASN A 17 -19.97 5.90 -16.32
N ILE A 18 -19.35 5.63 -17.48
CA ILE A 18 -18.11 4.86 -17.59
C ILE A 18 -16.87 5.76 -17.40
N SER A 19 -16.99 7.07 -17.66
CA SER A 19 -15.98 8.08 -17.36
C SER A 19 -16.68 9.39 -16.99
N PRO A 20 -16.72 9.83 -15.71
CA PRO A 20 -15.54 10.08 -14.89
C PRO A 20 -15.80 9.85 -13.38
N VAL A 21 -15.56 8.65 -12.86
CA VAL A 21 -15.35 8.48 -11.42
C VAL A 21 -13.85 8.46 -11.22
N SER A 22 -13.18 9.61 -11.31
CA SER A 22 -11.80 9.76 -10.82
C SER A 22 -11.78 10.73 -9.63
N ASN A 23 -12.54 11.82 -9.76
CA ASN A 23 -12.69 12.83 -8.71
C ASN A 23 -13.29 12.26 -7.41
N THR A 24 -14.27 11.35 -7.50
CA THR A 24 -14.90 10.75 -6.31
C THR A 24 -13.97 9.78 -5.58
N TYR A 25 -13.14 9.03 -6.32
CA TYR A 25 -12.14 8.13 -5.73
C TYR A 25 -10.99 8.91 -5.09
N ASP A 26 -10.50 9.96 -5.74
CA ASP A 26 -9.44 10.81 -5.20
C ASP A 26 -9.87 11.51 -3.90
N GLU A 27 -11.12 11.95 -3.76
CA GLU A 27 -11.60 12.54 -2.50
C GLU A 27 -11.68 11.54 -1.34
N LEU A 28 -12.04 10.29 -1.60
CA LEU A 28 -12.09 9.23 -0.59
C LEU A 28 -10.68 8.77 -0.18
N VAL A 29 -9.79 8.62 -1.16
CA VAL A 29 -8.37 8.32 -0.93
C VAL A 29 -7.71 9.49 -0.17
N ARG A 30 -8.04 10.74 -0.51
CA ARG A 30 -7.61 11.93 0.26
C ARG A 30 -8.03 11.87 1.72
N LYS A 31 -9.24 11.36 2.05
CA LYS A 31 -9.69 11.18 3.44
C LYS A 31 -8.85 10.14 4.20
N LYS A 32 -8.44 9.05 3.54
CA LYS A 32 -7.59 7.99 4.11
C LYS A 32 -6.12 8.38 4.18
N LEU A 33 -5.66 9.27 3.30
CA LEU A 33 -4.30 9.85 3.27
C LEU A 33 -4.16 11.14 4.08
N LYS A 34 -5.20 11.57 4.82
CA LYS A 34 -5.05 12.68 5.77
C LYS A 34 -3.97 12.36 6.79
N LYS A 35 -3.26 13.40 7.23
CA LYS A 35 -2.16 13.31 8.19
C LYS A 35 -2.50 12.37 9.36
N GLY A 36 -1.63 11.39 9.59
CA GLY A 36 -1.75 10.41 10.69
C GLY A 36 -2.74 9.26 10.48
N LYS A 37 -3.55 9.24 9.41
CA LYS A 37 -4.54 8.18 9.17
C LYS A 37 -3.99 6.99 8.39
N PHE A 38 -2.94 7.20 7.59
CA PHE A 38 -2.36 6.14 6.76
C PHE A 38 -1.88 4.91 7.56
N PRO A 39 -1.18 5.03 8.72
CA PRO A 39 -0.78 3.88 9.52
C PRO A 39 -1.94 3.02 10.03
N GLN A 40 -3.14 3.61 10.18
CA GLN A 40 -4.35 2.93 10.66
C GLN A 40 -5.11 2.20 9.55
N THR A 41 -4.72 2.37 8.29
CA THR A 41 -5.34 1.67 7.15
C THR A 41 -4.81 0.23 7.03
N LYS A 42 -5.63 -0.69 6.51
CA LYS A 42 -5.22 -2.07 6.18
C LYS A 42 -3.91 -2.09 5.36
N THR A 43 -3.80 -1.18 4.38
CA THR A 43 -2.60 -1.00 3.54
C THR A 43 -1.38 -0.53 4.33
N GLY A 44 -1.55 0.42 5.26
CA GLY A 44 -0.48 0.90 6.13
C GLY A 44 0.03 -0.21 7.05
N ILE A 45 -0.87 -1.03 7.61
CA ILE A 45 -0.51 -2.17 8.47
C ILE A 45 0.30 -3.21 7.70
N ILE A 46 -0.15 -3.63 6.52
CA ILE A 46 0.59 -4.59 5.69
C ILE A 46 1.99 -4.07 5.37
N LYS A 47 2.11 -2.77 5.08
CA LYS A 47 3.41 -2.14 4.79
C LYS A 47 4.31 -2.08 6.01
N MET A 48 3.77 -1.81 7.21
CA MET A 48 4.53 -1.89 8.46
C MET A 48 5.04 -3.31 8.72
N ILE A 49 4.23 -4.34 8.47
CA ILE A 49 4.66 -5.73 8.60
C ILE A 49 5.80 -6.03 7.61
N ALA A 50 5.66 -5.64 6.34
CA ALA A 50 6.73 -5.81 5.34
C ALA A 50 8.05 -5.17 5.78
N MET A 51 7.99 -3.92 6.25
CA MET A 51 9.15 -3.18 6.76
C MET A 51 9.76 -3.86 8.00
N SER A 52 8.94 -4.48 8.86
CA SER A 52 9.41 -5.22 10.04
C SER A 52 10.26 -6.43 9.64
N PHE A 53 9.79 -7.21 8.66
CA PHE A 53 10.54 -8.35 8.13
C PHE A 53 11.85 -7.93 7.45
N GLN A 54 11.83 -6.86 6.66
CA GLN A 54 13.04 -6.30 6.05
C GLN A 54 14.03 -5.79 7.10
N PHE A 55 13.55 -5.15 8.16
CA PHE A 55 14.39 -4.69 9.26
C PHE A 55 15.02 -5.87 10.02
N SER A 56 14.24 -6.91 10.32
CA SER A 56 14.76 -8.15 10.91
C SER A 56 15.79 -8.81 10.01
N SER A 57 15.59 -8.83 8.69
CA SER A 57 16.55 -9.34 7.72
C SER A 57 17.90 -8.61 7.79
N LEU A 58 17.89 -7.27 7.88
CA LEU A 58 19.10 -6.45 8.01
C LEU A 58 19.84 -6.75 9.32
N ILE A 59 19.12 -6.88 10.44
CA ILE A 59 19.72 -7.25 11.73
C ILE A 59 20.31 -8.65 11.68
N SER A 60 19.58 -9.62 11.13
CA SER A 60 20.06 -10.98 10.96
C SER A 60 21.31 -11.04 10.07
N TRP A 61 21.39 -10.20 9.04
CA TRP A 61 22.58 -10.10 8.19
C TRP A 61 23.82 -9.66 9.00
N LEU A 62 23.67 -8.65 9.86
CA LEU A 62 24.77 -8.14 10.70
C LEU A 62 25.31 -9.18 11.67
N ILE A 63 24.45 -10.09 12.16
CA ILE A 63 24.80 -11.07 13.19
C ILE A 63 25.29 -12.39 12.58
N ILE A 64 24.68 -12.84 11.48
CA ILE A 64 24.79 -14.24 11.00
C ILE A 64 25.54 -14.34 9.66
N THR A 65 25.27 -13.45 8.71
CA THR A 65 25.65 -13.65 7.29
C THR A 65 27.08 -13.19 6.94
N GLN A 66 27.87 -12.72 7.92
CA GLN A 66 29.30 -12.38 7.72
C GLN A 66 30.19 -13.58 7.34
N GLN A 67 29.65 -14.80 7.36
CA GLN A 67 30.39 -16.04 7.14
C GLN A 67 30.49 -16.48 5.67
N CYS A 68 29.95 -15.72 4.71
CA CYS A 68 30.05 -16.09 3.30
C CYS A 68 31.41 -15.72 2.67
N SER A 69 31.98 -16.61 1.86
CA SER A 69 33.23 -16.38 1.13
C SER A 69 33.10 -15.42 -0.05
N ASP A 70 31.89 -15.23 -0.58
CA ASP A 70 31.60 -14.27 -1.66
C ASP A 70 31.04 -12.97 -1.07
N TRP A 71 31.95 -12.12 -0.63
CA TRP A 71 31.64 -10.87 0.06
C TRP A 71 30.84 -9.92 -0.84
N LEU A 72 31.11 -9.94 -2.14
CA LEU A 72 30.46 -9.05 -3.11
C LEU A 72 28.96 -9.29 -3.18
N VAL A 73 28.52 -10.54 -3.30
CA VAL A 73 27.08 -10.88 -3.34
C VAL A 73 26.40 -10.53 -2.02
N SER A 74 27.08 -10.76 -0.89
CA SER A 74 26.56 -10.44 0.45
C SER A 74 26.35 -8.94 0.65
N TYR A 75 27.33 -8.10 0.25
CA TYR A 75 27.18 -6.65 0.33
C TYR A 75 26.15 -6.09 -0.65
N ILE A 76 26.03 -6.65 -1.86
CA ILE A 76 24.97 -6.26 -2.79
C ILE A 76 23.60 -6.54 -2.18
N TYR A 77 23.40 -7.71 -1.57
CA TYR A 77 22.16 -8.04 -0.86
C TYR A 77 21.86 -7.05 0.27
N LEU A 78 22.86 -6.72 1.10
CA LEU A 78 22.72 -5.72 2.16
C LEU A 78 22.28 -4.36 1.61
N ILE A 79 22.96 -3.86 0.58
CA ILE A 79 22.68 -2.56 -0.03
C ILE A 79 21.28 -2.56 -0.63
N CYS A 80 20.90 -3.60 -1.38
CA CYS A 80 19.57 -3.72 -1.97
C CYS A 80 18.47 -3.73 -0.90
N THR A 81 18.65 -4.51 0.17
CA THR A 81 17.68 -4.61 1.27
C THR A 81 17.59 -3.30 2.05
N ALA A 82 18.72 -2.66 2.33
CA ALA A 82 18.77 -1.38 3.05
C ALA A 82 18.15 -0.24 2.23
N MET A 83 18.48 -0.14 0.95
CA MET A 83 17.88 0.84 0.04
C MET A 83 16.37 0.61 -0.12
N GLY A 84 15.93 -0.64 -0.26
CA GLY A 84 14.52 -1.01 -0.32
C GLY A 84 13.77 -0.56 0.94
N PHE A 85 14.31 -0.86 2.12
CA PHE A 85 13.75 -0.44 3.40
C PHE A 85 13.68 1.08 3.54
N ILE A 86 14.77 1.80 3.25
CA ILE A 86 14.82 3.27 3.35
C ILE A 86 13.81 3.91 2.40
N CYS A 87 13.74 3.47 1.14
CA CYS A 87 12.76 3.98 0.18
C CYS A 87 11.32 3.72 0.65
N GLN A 88 11.03 2.53 1.17
CA GLN A 88 9.72 2.18 1.71
C GLN A 88 9.34 3.02 2.92
N PHE A 89 10.29 3.22 3.83
CA PHE A 89 10.11 4.04 5.02
C PHE A 89 9.85 5.50 4.65
N LEU A 90 10.62 6.07 3.72
CA LEU A 90 10.41 7.44 3.24
C LEU A 90 9.03 7.60 2.59
N LEU A 91 8.61 6.65 1.75
CA LEU A 91 7.27 6.66 1.15
C LEU A 91 6.19 6.54 2.22
N PHE A 92 6.34 5.63 3.18
CA PHE A 92 5.42 5.48 4.32
C PHE A 92 5.29 6.78 5.13
N MET A 93 6.40 7.48 5.38
CA MET A 93 6.42 8.78 6.07
C MET A 93 5.73 9.87 5.24
N LEU A 94 5.95 9.90 3.92
CA LEU A 94 5.26 10.85 3.02
C LEU A 94 3.74 10.66 3.02
N PHE A 95 3.27 9.41 3.00
CA PHE A 95 1.84 9.09 3.15
C PHE A 95 1.32 9.45 4.54
N SER A 96 2.09 9.18 5.59
CA SER A 96 1.70 9.46 6.98
C SER A 96 1.61 10.96 7.29
N PHE A 97 2.48 11.78 6.70
CA PHE A 97 2.42 13.24 6.85
C PHE A 97 1.34 13.90 6.00
N GLY A 98 0.66 13.15 5.11
CA GLY A 98 -0.39 13.68 4.25
C GLY A 98 0.13 14.62 3.16
N ARG A 99 1.43 14.56 2.83
CA ARG A 99 1.99 15.31 1.68
C ARG A 99 1.43 14.80 0.35
N THR A 100 0.91 13.57 0.34
CA THR A 100 0.33 12.89 -0.82
C THR A 100 -1.15 13.22 -1.06
N VAL A 101 -1.77 14.06 -0.21
CA VAL A 101 -3.19 14.45 -0.33
C VAL A 101 -3.47 15.31 -1.57
N LYS A 102 -2.50 16.12 -2.02
CA LYS A 102 -2.68 16.97 -3.21
C LYS A 102 -2.91 16.13 -4.47
N ASP A 103 -2.03 15.16 -4.72
CA ASP A 103 -2.04 14.30 -5.91
C ASP A 103 -1.87 12.80 -5.56
N PRO A 104 -2.90 12.15 -4.99
CA PRO A 104 -2.78 10.78 -4.46
C PRO A 104 -2.39 9.76 -5.53
N GLY A 105 -2.93 9.87 -6.75
CA GLY A 105 -2.67 8.93 -7.84
C GLY A 105 -1.20 8.85 -8.27
N ILE A 106 -0.50 9.99 -8.33
CA ILE A 106 0.93 10.02 -8.72
C ILE A 106 1.78 9.33 -7.65
N TRP A 107 1.52 9.63 -6.37
CA TRP A 107 2.25 9.05 -5.25
C TRP A 107 1.99 7.56 -5.09
N ILE A 108 0.75 7.11 -5.27
CA ILE A 108 0.38 5.69 -5.28
C ILE A 108 1.10 4.95 -6.40
N ARG A 109 1.10 5.49 -7.63
CA ARG A 109 1.81 4.87 -8.76
C ARG A 109 3.31 4.77 -8.48
N ARG A 110 3.93 5.82 -7.95
CA ARG A 110 5.35 5.82 -7.56
C ARG A 110 5.64 4.77 -6.48
N ASP A 111 4.76 4.66 -5.48
CA ASP A 111 4.91 3.67 -4.42
C ASP A 111 4.90 2.24 -4.95
N ILE A 112 3.97 1.94 -5.84
CA ILE A 112 3.86 0.62 -6.48
C ILE A 112 5.13 0.30 -7.29
N ILE A 113 5.60 1.23 -8.12
CA ILE A 113 6.79 1.02 -8.95
C ILE A 113 8.03 0.77 -8.07
N VAL A 114 8.25 1.62 -7.07
CA VAL A 114 9.42 1.51 -6.18
C VAL A 114 9.38 0.19 -5.39
N ASN A 115 8.22 -0.20 -4.86
CA ASN A 115 8.10 -1.43 -4.08
C ASN A 115 8.25 -2.68 -4.94
N ILE A 116 7.72 -2.70 -6.16
CA ILE A 116 7.91 -3.84 -7.07
C ILE A 116 9.38 -3.99 -7.43
N LEU A 117 10.04 -2.91 -7.85
CA LEU A 117 11.46 -2.95 -8.22
C LEU A 117 12.32 -3.40 -7.03
N ALA A 118 12.13 -2.78 -5.86
CA ALA A 118 12.86 -3.14 -4.64
C ALA A 118 12.63 -4.61 -4.26
N SER A 119 11.38 -5.09 -4.25
CA SER A 119 11.06 -6.48 -3.93
C SER A 119 11.71 -7.47 -4.90
N VAL A 120 11.71 -7.18 -6.21
CA VAL A 120 12.36 -8.05 -7.21
C VAL A 120 13.88 -8.10 -6.99
N PHE A 121 14.54 -6.96 -6.77
CA PHE A 121 15.98 -6.95 -6.51
C PHE A 121 16.35 -7.67 -5.22
N ILE A 122 15.57 -7.52 -4.15
CA ILE A 122 15.79 -8.22 -2.88
C ILE A 122 15.65 -9.74 -3.07
N ILE A 123 14.61 -10.20 -3.76
CA ILE A 123 14.42 -11.64 -4.01
C ILE A 123 15.56 -12.20 -4.86
N LEU A 124 15.95 -11.52 -5.94
CA LEU A 124 17.05 -11.98 -6.80
C LEU A 124 18.38 -12.08 -6.04
N THR A 125 18.72 -11.04 -5.28
CA THR A 125 19.97 -11.01 -4.50
C THR A 125 19.95 -12.03 -3.35
N ALA A 126 18.81 -12.23 -2.69
CA ALA A 126 18.63 -13.27 -1.66
C ALA A 126 18.83 -14.68 -2.25
N VAL A 127 18.25 -14.98 -3.41
CA VAL A 127 18.38 -16.29 -4.07
C VAL A 127 19.83 -16.53 -4.51
N LEU A 128 20.49 -15.51 -5.08
CA LEU A 128 21.91 -15.59 -5.42
C LEU A 128 22.77 -15.86 -4.19
N LEU A 129 22.48 -15.20 -3.07
CA LEU A 129 23.20 -15.38 -1.83
C LEU A 129 22.99 -16.78 -1.25
N ILE A 130 21.76 -17.30 -1.22
CA ILE A 130 21.47 -18.68 -0.81
C ILE A 130 22.25 -19.68 -1.69
N ASN A 131 22.25 -19.50 -3.01
CA ASN A 131 22.94 -20.43 -3.92
C ASN A 131 24.47 -20.41 -3.78
N LYS A 132 25.05 -19.25 -3.43
CA LYS A 132 26.52 -19.07 -3.34
C LYS A 132 27.08 -19.34 -1.95
N CYS A 133 26.30 -19.08 -0.90
CA CYS A 133 26.75 -19.11 0.49
C CYS A 133 26.26 -20.33 1.28
N SER A 134 25.27 -21.08 0.77
CA SER A 134 24.71 -22.26 1.45
C SER A 134 25.56 -23.52 1.24
N ASN A 135 26.79 -23.55 1.73
CA ASN A 135 27.56 -24.80 1.78
C ASN A 135 27.31 -25.61 3.06
N ASN A 136 26.76 -24.99 4.11
CA ASN A 136 26.38 -25.67 5.35
C ASN A 136 24.86 -25.71 5.47
N GLY A 137 24.30 -26.89 5.71
CA GLY A 137 22.85 -27.16 5.71
C GLY A 137 22.07 -26.52 6.87
N ASP A 138 22.65 -25.56 7.60
CA ASP A 138 22.06 -25.01 8.81
C ASP A 138 21.09 -23.88 8.47
N MET A 139 19.83 -24.02 8.88
CA MET A 139 18.73 -23.12 8.49
C MET A 139 18.90 -21.71 9.07
N THR A 140 19.64 -21.59 10.18
CA THR A 140 19.97 -20.34 10.86
C THR A 140 20.80 -19.40 9.97
N GLN A 141 21.69 -19.95 9.14
CA GLN A 141 22.53 -19.17 8.22
C GLN A 141 21.76 -18.57 7.05
N LYS A 142 20.56 -19.09 6.76
CA LYS A 142 19.66 -18.60 5.69
C LYS A 142 18.58 -17.66 6.21
N LEU A 143 18.59 -17.38 7.52
CA LEU A 143 17.49 -16.67 8.17
C LEU A 143 17.35 -15.24 7.63
N SER A 144 18.46 -14.56 7.38
CA SER A 144 18.43 -13.19 6.84
C SER A 144 17.75 -13.16 5.47
N GLU A 145 18.11 -14.08 4.58
CA GLU A 145 17.63 -14.18 3.22
C GLU A 145 16.15 -14.58 3.19
N ILE A 146 15.75 -15.54 4.03
CA ILE A 146 14.35 -15.96 4.16
C ILE A 146 13.50 -14.79 4.67
N LEU A 147 13.95 -14.07 5.70
CA LEU A 147 13.24 -12.89 6.21
C LEU A 147 13.15 -11.78 5.16
N GLY A 148 14.21 -11.59 4.37
CA GLY A 148 14.25 -10.64 3.26
C GLY A 148 13.23 -10.97 2.16
N ILE A 149 13.18 -12.24 1.75
CA ILE A 149 12.20 -12.75 0.78
C ILE A 149 10.77 -12.57 1.32
N CYS A 150 10.51 -12.97 2.57
CA CYS A 150 9.20 -12.78 3.20
C CYS A 150 8.79 -11.30 3.21
N GLY A 151 9.69 -10.40 3.63
CA GLY A 151 9.43 -8.95 3.61
C GLY A 151 9.17 -8.42 2.20
N ALA A 152 9.91 -8.89 1.20
CA ALA A 152 9.72 -8.52 -0.21
C ALA A 152 8.37 -8.99 -0.76
N VAL A 153 7.93 -10.21 -0.43
CA VAL A 153 6.63 -10.77 -0.84
C VAL A 153 5.48 -10.00 -0.17
N ILE A 154 5.57 -9.72 1.13
CA ILE A 154 4.55 -8.94 1.84
C ILE A 154 4.49 -7.50 1.28
N SER A 155 5.64 -6.94 0.88
CA SER A 155 5.71 -5.65 0.17
C SER A 155 4.94 -5.69 -1.17
N LEU A 156 5.06 -6.75 -1.96
CA LEU A 156 4.26 -6.91 -3.19
C LEU A 156 2.76 -7.01 -2.89
N LEU A 157 2.37 -7.74 -1.83
CA LEU A 157 0.98 -7.79 -1.37
C LEU A 157 0.48 -6.40 -0.94
N SER A 158 1.34 -5.57 -0.34
CA SER A 158 1.01 -4.19 0.01
C SER A 158 0.71 -3.34 -1.24
N CYS A 159 1.43 -3.57 -2.35
CA CYS A 159 1.14 -2.91 -3.63
C CYS A 159 -0.24 -3.31 -4.16
N VAL A 160 -0.58 -4.59 -4.10
CA VAL A 160 -1.91 -5.08 -4.49
C VAL A 160 -2.98 -4.46 -3.60
N ALA A 161 -2.76 -4.41 -2.28
CA ALA A 161 -3.68 -3.80 -1.35
C ALA A 161 -3.89 -2.30 -1.60
N ILE A 162 -2.83 -1.56 -1.94
CA ILE A 162 -2.90 -0.13 -2.31
C ILE A 162 -3.62 0.06 -3.65
N LEU A 163 -3.38 -0.81 -4.62
CA LEU A 163 -4.10 -0.81 -5.90
C LEU A 163 -5.58 -1.10 -5.69
N LEU A 164 -5.94 -2.06 -4.83
CA LEU A 164 -7.31 -2.35 -4.47
C LEU A 164 -7.94 -1.17 -3.72
N MET A 165 -7.23 -0.57 -2.77
CA MET A 165 -7.70 0.65 -2.08
C MET A 165 -7.95 1.81 -3.05
N TYR A 166 -7.17 1.91 -4.13
CA TYR A 166 -7.30 2.93 -5.16
C TYR A 166 -8.40 2.61 -6.18
N ARG A 167 -8.61 1.33 -6.51
CA ARG A 167 -9.52 0.88 -7.60
C ARG A 167 -10.88 0.36 -7.13
N TYR A 168 -10.91 -0.36 -6.02
CA TYR A 168 -12.08 -0.96 -5.41
C TYR A 168 -12.31 -0.30 -4.06
N VAL A 169 -13.20 0.70 -4.07
CA VAL A 169 -13.77 1.22 -2.83
C VAL A 169 -14.57 0.10 -2.21
N GLU A 170 -14.14 -0.42 -1.05
CA GLU A 170 -15.07 -1.05 -0.11
C GLU A 170 -16.14 0.03 0.14
N ASP A 171 -17.34 -0.17 -0.44
CA ASP A 171 -18.52 0.59 -0.06
C ASP A 171 -18.54 0.63 1.47
N PRO A 172 -18.71 1.82 2.08
CA PRO A 172 -18.83 1.86 3.53
C PRO A 172 -19.94 0.87 3.89
N GLU A 173 -19.61 -0.12 4.74
CA GLU A 173 -20.60 -0.94 5.43
C GLU A 173 -21.76 -0.03 5.74
N VAL A 174 -22.93 -0.36 5.18
CA VAL A 174 -24.14 0.46 5.27
C VAL A 174 -24.31 0.85 6.73
N ILE A 175 -23.92 2.08 7.05
CA ILE A 175 -24.23 2.69 8.33
C ILE A 175 -25.73 2.87 8.22
N VAL A 176 -26.47 1.90 8.76
CA VAL A 176 -27.92 1.98 8.95
C VAL A 176 -28.17 3.38 9.51
N PRO A 177 -28.88 4.26 8.78
CA PRO A 177 -29.05 5.63 9.23
C PRO A 177 -29.67 5.58 10.62
N LYS A 178 -28.95 6.11 11.62
CA LYS A 178 -29.52 6.37 12.93
C LYS A 178 -30.81 7.15 12.67
N PRO A 179 -31.98 6.68 13.16
CA PRO A 179 -33.22 7.40 12.94
C PRO A 179 -33.06 8.82 13.47
N PRO A 180 -33.60 9.84 12.76
CA PRO A 180 -33.44 11.22 13.13
C PRO A 180 -33.91 11.43 14.57
N LYS A 181 -33.10 12.14 15.37
CA LYS A 181 -33.53 12.62 16.70
C LYS A 181 -34.86 13.35 16.53
N PRO A 182 -35.91 13.02 17.30
CA PRO A 182 -37.17 13.74 17.21
C PRO A 182 -36.93 15.21 17.57
N THR A 183 -37.28 16.09 16.63
CA THR A 183 -37.27 17.54 16.81
C THR A 183 -38.28 17.87 17.92
N PRO A 184 -37.93 18.69 18.93
CA PRO A 184 -38.91 19.08 19.93
C PRO A 184 -40.01 19.89 19.24
N VAL A 185 -41.22 19.34 19.23
CA VAL A 185 -42.43 20.01 18.75
C VAL A 185 -42.63 21.27 19.61
N GLN A 186 -42.33 22.44 19.05
CA GLN A 186 -42.78 23.71 19.61
C GLN A 186 -44.32 23.72 19.56
N ARG A 187 -44.94 23.38 20.68
CA ARG A 187 -46.38 23.50 20.88
C ARG A 187 -46.72 25.00 20.91
N LYS A 188 -47.19 25.55 19.80
CA LYS A 188 -47.95 26.81 19.82
C LYS A 188 -49.29 26.51 20.47
N SER A 189 -49.44 26.91 21.73
CA SER A 189 -50.73 26.92 22.42
C SER A 189 -51.48 28.20 22.03
N ILE A 190 -52.69 28.01 21.53
CA ILE A 190 -53.63 29.01 21.06
C ILE A 190 -54.57 29.32 22.24
N PHE A 191 -54.14 30.18 23.15
CA PHE A 191 -54.96 30.88 24.15
C PHE A 191 -54.16 32.18 24.42
N ALA A 192 -54.61 33.38 24.04
CA ALA A 192 -55.83 34.08 24.50
C ALA A 192 -55.85 34.16 26.03
#